data_AF-A0A1Y5H351-F1
#
_entry.id   AF-A0A1Y5H351-F1
#
_cell.length_a   1.000
_cell.length_b   1.000
_cell.length_c   1.000
_cell.angle_alpha   90.00
_cell.angle_beta   90.00
_cell.angle_gamma   90.00
#
_symmetry.space_group_name_H-M   'P 1'
#
loop_
_entity.id
_entity.type
_entity.pdbx_description
1 polymer ?
#
loop_
_entity_poly.entity_id
_entity_poly.type
_entity_poly.pdbx_seq_one_letter_code
_entity_poly.pdbx_strand_id
1 'polypeptide(L)'
;MHIIIGFLTTLAGLIWALHALQNSGFDLNSLNPFYYARRRKWQSTYGERPILNIDEPMTLGAVMAVGIAGRDGAITRETKNTILDMFQTEFGLQESGANELYISASHLLKGEDNLVGQMTNIVKRSKSSVSEEQYLSIMSLMKKVGSAEGIFSEDQSVLMDAFASQYTFKRSLNSKWS
;
A
#
# COMPACT_ATOMS: atom_id res chain seq x y z
N MET A 1 -30.70 -13.75 50.63
CA MET A 1 -31.23 -12.39 50.95
C MET A 1 -30.17 -11.29 50.79
N HIS A 2 -28.95 -11.45 51.33
CA HIS A 2 -27.88 -10.42 51.21
C HIS A 2 -27.30 -10.24 49.79
N ILE A 3 -27.25 -11.32 48.99
CA ILE A 3 -26.76 -11.28 47.60
C ILE A 3 -27.65 -10.39 46.71
N ILE A 4 -28.97 -10.45 46.93
CA ILE A 4 -29.95 -9.65 46.17
C ILE A 4 -29.79 -8.17 46.52
N ILE A 5 -29.64 -7.85 47.81
CA ILE A 5 -29.45 -6.48 48.27
C ILE A 5 -28.12 -5.92 47.75
N GLY A 6 -27.03 -6.70 47.81
CA GLY A 6 -25.73 -6.32 47.25
C GLY A 6 -25.76 -6.09 45.75
N PHE A 7 -26.52 -6.92 45.00
CA PHE A 7 -26.71 -6.72 43.57
C PHE A 7 -27.47 -5.42 43.27
N LEU A 8 -28.55 -5.14 44.01
CA LEU A 8 -29.34 -3.92 43.85
C LEU A 8 -28.56 -2.65 44.19
N THR A 9 -27.76 -2.64 45.26
CA THR A 9 -26.92 -1.48 45.60
C THR A 9 -25.81 -1.27 44.58
N THR A 10 -25.21 -2.34 44.06
CA THR A 10 -24.19 -2.23 43.00
C THR A 10 -24.78 -1.66 41.70
N LEU A 11 -26.00 -2.09 41.33
CA LEU A 11 -26.73 -1.55 40.18
C LEU A 11 -27.08 -0.06 40.37
N ALA A 12 -27.59 0.31 41.54
CA ALA A 12 -27.90 1.71 41.83
C ALA A 12 -26.64 2.59 41.79
N GLY A 13 -25.53 2.11 42.34
CA GLY A 13 -24.24 2.80 42.28
C GLY A 13 -23.71 2.95 40.85
N LEU A 14 -23.86 1.92 40.02
CA LEU A 14 -23.46 1.96 38.61
C LEU A 14 -24.30 2.99 37.82
N ILE A 15 -25.62 3.02 38.02
CA ILE A 15 -26.51 3.99 37.37
C ILE A 15 -26.14 5.41 37.79
N TRP A 16 -25.90 5.64 39.08
CA TRP A 16 -25.48 6.94 39.60
C TRP A 16 -24.13 7.38 39.00
N ALA A 17 -23.16 6.47 38.92
CA ALA A 17 -21.85 6.73 38.33
C ALA A 17 -21.95 7.10 36.84
N LEU A 18 -22.76 6.37 36.05
CA LEU A 18 -22.99 6.67 34.63
C LEU A 18 -23.67 8.03 34.45
N HIS A 19 -24.65 8.35 35.30
CA HIS A 19 -25.33 9.64 35.26
C HIS A 19 -24.41 10.80 35.64
N ALA A 20 -23.58 10.63 36.67
CA ALA A 20 -22.56 11.62 37.05
C ALA A 20 -21.51 11.82 35.94
N LEU A 21 -21.13 10.74 35.24
CA LEU A 21 -20.19 10.77 34.13
C LEU A 21 -20.77 11.48 32.90
N GLN A 22 -22.05 11.25 32.56
CA GLN A 22 -22.71 12.03 31.51
C GLN A 22 -22.79 13.51 31.86
N ASN A 23 -23.09 13.84 33.12
CA ASN A 23 -23.18 15.22 33.58
C ASN A 23 -21.83 15.95 33.64
N SER A 24 -20.70 15.24 33.64
CA SER A 24 -19.37 15.84 33.51
C SER A 24 -18.99 16.16 32.06
N GLY A 25 -19.88 15.87 31.09
CA GLY A 25 -19.66 16.10 29.66
C GLY A 25 -18.98 14.93 28.94
N PHE A 26 -18.81 13.79 29.60
CA PHE A 26 -18.26 12.59 28.97
C PHE A 26 -19.32 11.90 28.10
N ASP A 27 -19.04 11.77 26.80
CA ASP A 27 -19.92 11.09 25.87
C ASP A 27 -19.82 9.57 26.04
N LEU A 28 -20.87 8.94 26.59
CA LEU A 28 -20.94 7.48 26.73
C LEU A 28 -20.87 6.74 25.38
N ASN A 29 -21.18 7.39 24.25
CA ASN A 29 -20.99 6.78 22.93
C ASN A 29 -19.51 6.56 22.60
N SER A 30 -18.58 7.25 23.28
CA SER A 30 -17.14 6.99 23.15
C SER A 30 -16.74 5.59 23.61
N LEU A 31 -17.51 4.98 24.52
CA LEU A 31 -17.31 3.62 25.04
C LEU A 31 -18.02 2.55 24.19
N ASN A 32 -18.70 2.92 23.11
CA ASN A 32 -19.38 1.96 22.28
C ASN A 32 -18.35 1.10 21.50
N PRO A 33 -18.36 -0.23 21.70
CA PRO A 33 -17.34 -1.11 21.12
C PRO A 33 -17.37 -1.12 19.58
N PHE A 34 -18.52 -0.90 18.95
CA PHE A 34 -18.65 -0.83 17.49
C PHE A 34 -18.06 0.45 16.91
N TYR A 35 -18.30 1.60 17.55
CA TYR A 35 -17.70 2.88 17.13
C TYR A 35 -16.18 2.86 17.32
N TYR A 36 -15.70 2.29 18.43
CA TYR A 36 -14.27 2.09 18.67
C TYR A 36 -13.65 1.18 17.61
N ALA A 37 -14.24 0.01 17.33
CA ALA A 37 -13.75 -0.92 16.32
C ALA A 37 -13.71 -0.28 14.91
N ARG A 38 -14.77 0.43 14.53
CA ARG A 38 -14.84 1.16 13.24
C ARG A 38 -13.77 2.24 13.15
N ARG A 39 -13.63 3.09 14.19
CA ARG A 39 -12.62 4.15 14.25
C ARG A 39 -11.21 3.59 14.12
N ARG A 40 -10.91 2.50 14.82
CA ARG A 40 -9.60 1.85 14.78
C ARG A 40 -9.28 1.30 13.39
N LYS A 41 -10.26 0.68 12.72
CA LYS A 41 -10.13 0.22 11.32
C LYS A 41 -9.89 1.38 10.36
N TRP A 42 -10.56 2.53 10.57
CA TRP A 42 -10.36 3.72 9.74
C TRP A 42 -9.00 4.37 9.98
N GLN A 43 -8.54 4.44 11.23
CA GLN A 43 -7.21 4.93 11.57
C GLN A 43 -6.10 4.08 10.95
N SER A 44 -6.24 2.75 10.93
CA SER A 44 -5.27 1.89 10.25
C SER A 44 -5.33 2.01 8.72
N THR A 45 -6.50 2.33 8.15
CA THR A 45 -6.68 2.42 6.68
C THR A 45 -6.31 3.80 6.12
N TYR A 46 -6.55 4.88 6.87
CA TYR A 46 -6.40 6.26 6.40
C TYR A 46 -5.39 7.09 7.21
N GLY A 47 -4.97 6.61 8.38
CA GLY A 47 -3.90 7.24 9.18
C GLY A 47 -2.50 6.74 8.82
N GLU A 48 -2.40 5.65 8.06
CA GLU A 48 -1.13 5.13 7.53
C GLU A 48 -0.81 5.76 6.16
N ARG A 49 0.48 5.82 5.81
CA ARG A 49 0.95 6.36 4.52
C ARG A 49 0.24 5.63 3.36
N PRO A 50 -0.37 6.33 2.38
CA PRO A 50 -1.15 5.70 1.31
C PRO A 50 -0.42 4.59 0.54
N ILE A 51 0.90 4.72 0.38
CA ILE A 51 1.75 3.71 -0.29
C ILE A 51 1.78 2.35 0.42
N LEU A 52 1.46 2.29 1.71
CA LEU A 52 1.40 1.05 2.49
C LEU A 52 0.06 0.31 2.31
N ASN A 53 -0.91 0.97 1.67
CA ASN A 53 -2.28 0.51 1.51
C ASN A 53 -2.59 0.06 0.07
N ILE A 54 -1.60 -0.50 -0.62
CA ILE A 54 -1.75 -1.02 -1.98
C ILE A 54 -2.25 -2.47 -1.94
N ASP A 55 -3.48 -2.68 -2.41
CA ASP A 55 -4.10 -4.01 -2.51
C ASP A 55 -3.97 -4.63 -3.90
N GLU A 56 -3.95 -3.78 -4.94
CA GLU A 56 -4.04 -4.20 -6.33
C GLU A 56 -2.65 -4.38 -6.98
N PRO A 57 -2.38 -5.53 -7.64
CA PRO A 57 -1.11 -5.80 -8.33
C PRO A 57 -0.74 -4.75 -9.39
N MET A 58 -1.75 -4.22 -10.10
CA MET A 58 -1.54 -3.20 -11.13
C MET A 58 -1.02 -1.89 -10.53
N THR A 59 -1.64 -1.43 -9.44
CA THR A 59 -1.20 -0.24 -8.70
C THR A 59 0.20 -0.46 -8.12
N LEU A 60 0.50 -1.65 -7.59
CA LEU A 60 1.84 -2.01 -7.14
C LEU A 60 2.86 -1.91 -8.27
N GLY A 61 2.56 -2.49 -9.44
CA GLY A 61 3.42 -2.43 -10.61
C GLY A 61 3.70 -1.00 -11.07
N ALA A 62 2.68 -0.16 -11.10
CA ALA A 62 2.83 1.26 -11.43
C ALA A 62 3.71 2.00 -10.43
N VAL A 63 3.53 1.77 -9.12
CA VAL A 63 4.37 2.36 -8.07
C VAL A 63 5.82 1.90 -8.21
N MET A 64 6.07 0.62 -8.53
CA MET A 64 7.43 0.13 -8.74
C MET A 64 8.09 0.71 -10.00
N ALA A 65 7.33 0.88 -11.08
CA ALA A 65 7.82 1.48 -12.33
C ALA A 65 8.17 2.96 -12.17
N VAL A 66 7.27 3.75 -11.58
CA VAL A 66 7.54 5.17 -11.30
C VAL A 66 8.63 5.30 -10.23
N GLY A 67 8.63 4.40 -9.24
CA GLY A 67 9.61 4.34 -8.18
C GLY A 67 11.02 4.09 -8.69
N ILE A 68 11.20 3.24 -9.70
CA ILE A 68 12.53 2.96 -10.29
C ILE A 68 12.99 4.07 -11.24
N ALA A 69 12.06 4.66 -12.01
CA ALA A 69 12.35 5.80 -12.88
C ALA A 69 12.88 7.00 -12.08
N GLY A 70 12.32 7.25 -10.89
CA GLY A 70 12.72 8.38 -10.04
C GLY A 70 14.00 8.18 -9.23
N ARG A 71 14.69 7.04 -9.35
CA ARG A 71 15.93 6.78 -8.56
C ARG A 71 17.18 7.38 -9.17
N ASP A 72 17.23 7.50 -10.50
CA ASP A 72 18.39 8.09 -11.21
C ASP A 72 18.25 9.60 -11.42
N GLY A 73 17.24 10.22 -10.80
CA GLY A 73 16.99 11.65 -10.87
C GLY A 73 15.54 11.99 -11.22
N ALA A 74 15.35 13.17 -11.79
CA ALA A 74 14.04 13.62 -12.23
C ALA A 74 13.58 12.81 -13.45
N ILE A 75 12.36 12.27 -13.40
CA ILE A 75 11.77 11.52 -14.50
C ILE A 75 11.67 12.42 -15.73
N THR A 76 12.38 12.07 -16.81
CA THR A 76 12.33 12.79 -18.09
C THR A 76 11.01 12.55 -18.82
N ARG A 77 10.78 13.33 -19.88
CA ARG A 77 9.59 13.16 -20.72
C ARG A 77 9.63 11.81 -21.45
N GLU A 78 10.80 11.40 -21.90
CA GLU A 78 11.07 10.16 -22.60
C GLU A 78 10.75 8.96 -21.69
N THR A 79 11.28 8.96 -20.47
CA THR A 79 11.00 7.89 -19.49
C THR A 79 9.53 7.87 -19.08
N LYS A 80 8.90 9.03 -18.91
CA LYS A 80 7.46 9.10 -18.67
C LYS A 80 6.67 8.46 -19.81
N ASN A 81 7.02 8.77 -21.07
CA ASN A 81 6.34 8.18 -22.23
C ASN A 81 6.54 6.66 -22.28
N THR A 82 7.75 6.16 -21.96
CA THR A 82 8.03 4.72 -21.85
C THR A 82 7.14 4.05 -20.79
N ILE A 83 6.97 4.68 -19.63
CA ILE A 83 6.06 4.16 -18.58
C ILE A 83 4.61 4.12 -19.07
N LEU A 84 4.14 5.18 -19.74
CA LEU A 84 2.77 5.26 -20.25
C LEU A 84 2.50 4.23 -21.36
N ASP A 85 3.45 4.01 -22.27
CA ASP A 85 3.36 2.99 -23.31
C ASP A 85 3.32 1.59 -22.70
N MET A 86 4.15 1.34 -21.69
CA MET A 86 4.16 0.09 -20.94
C MET A 86 2.85 -0.17 -20.20
N PHE A 87 2.22 0.86 -19.62
CA PHE A 87 0.90 0.70 -18.98
C PHE A 87 -0.19 0.38 -20.00
N GLN A 88 -0.12 0.92 -21.21
CA GLN A 88 -1.07 0.60 -22.27
C GLN A 88 -0.87 -0.83 -22.79
N THR A 89 0.38 -1.25 -22.98
CA THR A 89 0.71 -2.55 -23.57
C THR A 89 0.64 -3.72 -22.58
N GLU A 90 1.20 -3.58 -21.37
CA GLU A 90 1.25 -4.65 -20.37
C GLU A 90 -0.04 -4.74 -19.53
N PHE A 91 -0.71 -3.60 -19.27
CA PHE A 91 -1.95 -3.57 -18.48
C PHE A 91 -3.22 -3.38 -19.33
N GLY A 92 -3.08 -3.20 -20.65
CA GLY A 92 -4.23 -3.05 -21.56
C GLY A 92 -5.02 -1.76 -21.34
N LEU A 93 -4.40 -0.73 -20.74
CA LEU A 93 -5.06 0.54 -20.45
C LEU A 93 -5.16 1.40 -21.71
N GLN A 94 -6.17 2.26 -21.76
CA GLN A 94 -6.21 3.36 -22.72
C GLN A 94 -5.30 4.50 -22.24
N GLU A 95 -4.93 5.41 -23.13
CA GLU A 95 -4.04 6.54 -22.84
C GLU A 95 -4.45 7.32 -21.58
N SER A 96 -5.75 7.64 -21.42
CA SER A 96 -6.27 8.33 -20.24
C SER A 96 -6.04 7.54 -18.95
N GLY A 97 -6.37 6.23 -18.96
CA GLY A 97 -6.17 5.34 -17.82
C GLY A 97 -4.70 5.14 -17.46
N ALA A 98 -3.82 5.06 -18.46
CA ALA A 98 -2.38 5.00 -18.24
C ALA A 98 -1.86 6.28 -17.55
N ASN A 99 -2.33 7.46 -17.99
CA ASN A 99 -1.94 8.72 -17.38
C ASN A 99 -2.50 8.87 -15.95
N GLU A 100 -3.75 8.46 -15.71
CA GLU A 100 -4.34 8.42 -14.37
C GLU A 100 -3.56 7.49 -13.42
N LEU A 101 -3.20 6.30 -13.88
CA LEU A 101 -2.39 5.35 -13.12
C LEU A 101 -1.00 5.92 -12.82
N TYR A 102 -0.36 6.58 -13.78
CA TYR A 102 0.91 7.27 -13.57
C TYR A 102 0.81 8.37 -12.51
N ILE A 103 -0.22 9.22 -12.58
CA ILE A 103 -0.44 10.31 -11.63
C ILE A 103 -0.69 9.74 -10.22
N SER A 104 -1.52 8.70 -10.13
CA SER A 104 -1.82 8.01 -8.87
C SER A 104 -0.54 7.43 -8.24
N ALA A 105 0.24 6.66 -9.01
CA ALA A 105 1.50 6.09 -8.55
C ALA A 105 2.51 7.17 -8.12
N SER A 106 2.64 8.24 -8.90
CA SER A 106 3.49 9.39 -8.56
C SER A 106 3.05 10.03 -7.25
N HIS A 107 1.74 10.17 -7.02
CA HIS A 107 1.21 10.73 -5.78
C HIS A 107 1.46 9.80 -4.58
N LEU A 108 1.34 8.49 -4.74
CA LEU A 108 1.64 7.52 -3.68
C LEU A 108 3.11 7.58 -3.25
N LEU A 109 4.02 7.86 -4.18
CA LEU A 109 5.45 8.00 -3.91
C LEU A 109 5.82 9.32 -3.24
N LYS A 110 4.96 10.36 -3.29
CA LYS A 110 5.24 11.65 -2.65
C LYS A 110 5.32 11.49 -1.14
N GLY A 111 6.51 11.72 -0.58
CA GLY A 111 6.78 11.63 0.86
C GLY A 111 7.26 10.26 1.35
N GLU A 112 7.58 9.33 0.44
CA GLU A 112 8.27 8.08 0.78
C GLU A 112 9.74 8.14 0.37
N ASP A 113 10.59 8.57 1.30
CA ASP A 113 12.04 8.68 1.07
C ASP A 113 12.74 7.31 1.11
N ASN A 114 12.17 6.31 1.80
CA ASN A 114 12.78 4.99 2.01
C ASN A 114 11.93 3.83 1.44
N LEU A 115 11.72 3.85 0.13
CA LEU A 115 10.96 2.82 -0.58
C LEU A 115 11.55 1.41 -0.39
N VAL A 116 12.88 1.29 -0.37
CA VAL A 116 13.59 0.01 -0.19
C VAL A 116 13.32 -0.56 1.20
N GLY A 117 13.51 0.23 2.26
CA GLY A 117 13.31 -0.22 3.64
C GLY A 117 11.84 -0.52 3.96
N GLN A 118 10.90 0.12 3.27
CA GLN A 118 9.46 -0.10 3.45
C GLN A 118 8.87 -1.16 2.52
N MET A 119 9.68 -1.77 1.64
CA MET A 119 9.22 -2.71 0.62
C MET A 119 8.32 -3.82 1.20
N THR A 120 8.74 -4.44 2.31
CA THR A 120 7.96 -5.50 2.99
C THR A 120 6.58 -5.02 3.42
N ASN A 121 6.45 -3.77 3.85
CA ASN A 121 5.19 -3.18 4.28
C ASN A 121 4.31 -2.79 3.07
N ILE A 122 4.91 -2.26 2.00
CA ILE A 122 4.23 -1.87 0.76
C ILE A 122 3.57 -3.08 0.10
N VAL A 123 4.30 -4.18 -0.04
CA VAL A 123 3.77 -5.39 -0.67
C VAL A 123 2.83 -6.18 0.24
N LYS A 124 2.82 -5.92 1.55
CA LYS A 124 2.17 -6.78 2.55
C LYS A 124 0.72 -7.12 2.21
N ARG A 125 -0.05 -6.15 1.71
CA ARG A 125 -1.48 -6.31 1.41
C ARG A 125 -1.71 -6.95 0.04
N SER A 126 -0.95 -6.53 -0.98
CA SER A 126 -1.01 -7.09 -2.33
C SER A 126 -0.31 -8.45 -2.48
N LYS A 127 0.49 -8.89 -1.51
CA LYS A 127 1.33 -10.10 -1.63
C LYS A 127 0.55 -11.36 -2.00
N SER A 128 -0.67 -11.48 -1.49
CA SER A 128 -1.56 -12.62 -1.76
C SER A 128 -2.34 -12.51 -3.08
N SER A 129 -2.49 -11.30 -3.62
CA SER A 129 -3.22 -11.05 -4.87
C SER A 129 -2.31 -11.06 -6.10
N VAL A 130 -1.00 -10.93 -5.92
CA VAL A 130 -0.01 -10.97 -7.01
C VAL A 130 0.22 -12.41 -7.47
N SER A 131 -0.13 -12.70 -8.72
CA SER A 131 0.21 -13.96 -9.38
C SER A 131 1.67 -13.99 -9.84
N GLU A 132 2.19 -15.17 -10.16
CA GLU A 132 3.54 -15.31 -10.73
C GLU A 132 3.68 -14.55 -12.05
N GLU A 133 2.68 -14.60 -12.93
CA GLU A 133 2.64 -13.85 -14.18
C GLU A 133 2.72 -12.34 -13.92
N GLN A 134 1.92 -11.82 -12.98
CA GLN A 134 1.93 -10.41 -12.61
C GLN A 134 3.28 -9.99 -12.01
N TYR A 135 3.89 -10.83 -11.17
CA TYR A 135 5.23 -10.59 -10.66
C TYR A 135 6.26 -10.47 -11.80
N LEU A 136 6.23 -11.39 -12.78
CA LEU A 136 7.13 -11.35 -13.93
C LEU A 136 6.89 -10.10 -14.80
N SER A 137 5.63 -9.70 -15.01
CA SER A 137 5.29 -8.46 -15.70
C SER A 137 5.81 -7.22 -14.96
N ILE A 138 5.67 -7.16 -13.64
CA ILE A 138 6.19 -6.05 -12.83
C ILE A 138 7.73 -6.00 -12.90
N MET A 139 8.41 -7.15 -12.80
CA MET A 139 9.87 -7.20 -12.93
C MET A 139 10.34 -6.78 -14.33
N SER A 140 9.64 -7.21 -15.39
CA SER A 140 9.89 -6.78 -16.77
C SER A 140 9.73 -5.26 -16.92
N LEU A 141 8.66 -4.72 -16.35
CA LEU A 141 8.36 -3.29 -16.33
C LEU A 141 9.45 -2.49 -15.62
N MET A 142 9.85 -2.88 -14.40
CA MET A 142 10.94 -2.24 -13.67
C MET A 142 12.24 -2.26 -14.47
N LYS A 143 12.58 -3.40 -15.09
CA LYS A 143 13.79 -3.54 -15.87
C LYS A 143 13.80 -2.62 -17.09
N LYS A 144 12.72 -2.62 -17.90
CA LYS A 144 12.62 -1.78 -19.11
C LYS A 144 12.69 -0.30 -18.76
N VAL A 145 11.99 0.12 -17.71
CA VAL A 145 11.96 1.52 -17.27
C VAL A 145 13.31 1.96 -16.71
N GLY A 146 13.95 1.16 -15.86
CA GLY A 146 15.28 1.51 -15.33
C GLY A 146 16.37 1.51 -16.40
N SER A 147 16.20 0.79 -17.51
CA SER A 147 17.11 0.84 -18.67
C SER A 147 16.74 1.89 -19.72
N ALA A 148 15.68 2.68 -19.52
CA ALA A 148 15.19 3.61 -20.54
C ALA A 148 16.19 4.72 -20.89
N GLU A 149 16.99 5.15 -19.90
CA GLU A 149 17.97 6.24 -20.05
C GLU A 149 19.42 5.75 -20.06
N GLY A 150 19.65 4.43 -20.01
CA GLY A 150 21.00 3.87 -20.08
C GLY A 150 21.20 2.61 -19.22
N ILE A 151 22.36 2.55 -18.57
CA ILE A 151 22.74 1.43 -17.70
C ILE A 151 22.01 1.59 -16.37
N PHE A 152 21.47 0.48 -15.88
CA PHE A 152 20.78 0.42 -14.60
C PHE A 152 21.69 0.88 -13.46
N SER A 153 21.23 1.84 -12.65
CA SER A 153 22.02 2.38 -11.53
C SER A 153 22.04 1.42 -10.33
N GLU A 154 22.97 1.66 -9.40
CA GLU A 154 23.06 0.88 -8.15
C GLU A 154 21.77 1.00 -7.33
N ASP A 155 21.24 2.21 -7.17
CA ASP A 155 19.99 2.46 -6.43
C ASP A 155 18.77 1.77 -7.07
N GLN A 156 18.71 1.74 -8.42
CA GLN A 156 17.68 1.00 -9.15
C GLN A 156 17.83 -0.51 -8.91
N SER A 157 19.07 -1.03 -8.92
CA SER A 157 19.37 -2.45 -8.64
C SER A 157 18.89 -2.85 -7.25
N VAL A 158 19.23 -2.04 -6.24
CA VAL A 158 18.81 -2.28 -4.85
C VAL A 158 17.29 -2.30 -4.72
N LEU A 159 16.57 -1.40 -5.40
CA LEU A 159 15.11 -1.38 -5.37
C LEU A 159 14.51 -2.63 -6.03
N MET A 160 15.04 -3.03 -7.18
CA MET A 160 14.58 -4.22 -7.89
C MET A 160 14.83 -5.50 -7.08
N ASP A 161 15.99 -5.61 -6.44
CA ASP A 161 16.33 -6.74 -5.57
C ASP A 161 15.47 -6.78 -4.30
N ALA A 162 15.21 -5.61 -3.70
CA ALA A 162 14.31 -5.51 -2.56
C ALA A 162 12.90 -5.99 -2.90
N PHE A 163 12.37 -5.63 -4.08
CA PHE A 163 11.08 -6.12 -4.55
C PHE A 163 11.12 -7.63 -4.85
N ALA A 164 12.15 -8.10 -5.56
CA ALA A 164 12.31 -9.52 -5.90
C ALA A 164 12.38 -10.41 -4.64
N SER A 165 13.05 -9.94 -3.58
CA SER A 165 13.16 -10.68 -2.31
C SER A 165 11.82 -10.93 -1.60
N GLN A 166 10.77 -10.18 -1.96
CA GLN A 166 9.45 -10.33 -1.36
C GLN A 166 8.71 -11.58 -1.85
N TYR A 167 9.08 -12.11 -3.01
CA TYR A 167 8.39 -13.21 -3.67
C TYR A 167 9.31 -14.41 -3.84
N THR A 168 8.76 -15.60 -3.66
CA THR A 168 9.48 -16.87 -3.82
C THR A 168 9.26 -17.51 -5.19
N PHE A 169 8.61 -16.80 -6.12
CA PHE A 169 8.39 -17.26 -7.48
C PHE A 169 9.74 -17.56 -8.14
N LYS A 170 10.02 -18.84 -8.35
CA LYS A 170 11.30 -19.28 -8.90
C LYS A 170 11.38 -18.78 -10.33
N ARG A 171 12.46 -18.08 -10.63
CA ARG A 171 12.88 -17.61 -11.95
C ARG A 171 12.90 -18.76 -12.97
N SER A 172 11.76 -19.08 -13.57
CA SER A 172 11.70 -19.75 -14.87
C SER A 172 12.06 -18.70 -15.94
N LEU A 173 13.32 -18.28 -15.96
CA LEU A 173 13.91 -17.70 -17.17
C LEU A 173 13.93 -18.83 -18.19
N ASN A 174 12.85 -19.00 -18.91
CA ASN A 174 12.77 -20.00 -19.96
C ASN A 174 13.79 -19.60 -21.02
N SER A 175 14.86 -20.36 -21.08
CA SER A 175 15.92 -20.32 -22.07
C SER A 175 15.36 -20.80 -23.42
N LYS A 176 14.57 -19.98 -24.09
CA LYS A 176 14.15 -20.23 -25.48
C LYS A 176 14.04 -18.93 -26.26
N TRP A 177 15.19 -18.32 -26.50
CA TRP A 177 15.44 -17.68 -27.78
C TRP A 177 16.40 -18.61 -28.52
N SER A 178 15.82 -19.46 -29.35
CA SER A 178 16.44 -20.13 -30.49
C SER A 178 15.86 -19.50 -31.75
#